data_AF-A0A9D3VEN1-F1
#
_entry.id   AF-A0A9D3VEN1-F1
#
_cell.length_a   1.000
_cell.length_b   1.000
_cell.length_c   1.000
_cell.angle_alpha   90.00
_cell.angle_beta   90.00
_cell.angle_gamma   90.00
#
_symmetry.space_group_name_H-M   'P 1'
#
loop_
_entity.id
_entity.type
_entity.pdbx_description
1 polymer ?
#
loop_
_entity_poly.entity_id
_entity_poly.type
_entity_poly.pdbx_seq_one_letter_code
_entity_poly.pdbx_strand_id
1 'polypeptide(L)'
;MGIRHDFHLQVLPNGKYRLPPLIFAMSKEEKEVFYMALKDIKVPDAYASNISRCVNLKDRRLYSLKSHDYHILMQDLLPLALRSCMSKKVTYCIIELSNIMKAICGKVLNVEELEKVQDRAALALRNLEKIFPPSFFTIMVHLVIHLPREVIIGGPVFYR
;
A
#
# COMPACT_ATOMS: atom_id res chain seq x y z
N MET A 1 10.64 22.94 -8.24
CA MET A 1 10.62 21.46 -8.26
C MET A 1 11.75 20.98 -7.36
N GLY A 2 11.47 20.23 -6.29
CA GLY A 2 12.50 19.76 -5.36
C GLY A 2 13.26 18.57 -5.94
N ILE A 3 14.46 18.81 -6.45
CA ILE A 3 15.35 17.77 -7.00
C ILE A 3 15.85 16.89 -5.85
N ARG A 4 15.69 15.57 -5.96
CA ARG A 4 16.09 14.60 -4.94
C ARG A 4 17.47 14.05 -5.24
N HIS A 5 18.48 14.63 -4.60
CA HIS A 5 19.89 14.25 -4.76
C HIS A 5 20.17 12.77 -4.43
N ASP A 6 19.40 12.18 -3.52
CA ASP A 6 19.52 10.77 -3.13
C ASP A 6 19.24 9.78 -4.27
N PHE A 7 18.61 10.22 -5.36
CA PHE A 7 18.33 9.42 -6.55
C PHE A 7 19.25 9.72 -7.73
N HIS A 8 20.29 10.52 -7.53
CA HIS A 8 21.26 10.83 -8.59
C HIS A 8 22.14 9.62 -8.92
N LEU A 9 22.60 9.55 -10.17
CA LEU A 9 23.58 8.55 -10.59
C LEU A 9 24.86 8.70 -9.78
N GLN A 10 25.31 7.60 -9.19
CA GLN A 10 26.57 7.51 -8.47
C GLN A 10 27.67 7.01 -9.42
N VAL A 11 28.82 7.67 -9.42
CA VAL A 11 29.99 7.23 -10.19
C VAL A 11 30.72 6.16 -9.38
N LEU A 12 30.87 4.98 -9.96
CA LEU A 12 31.64 3.89 -9.39
C LEU A 12 33.14 4.07 -9.68
N PRO A 13 34.05 3.46 -8.89
CA PRO A 13 35.50 3.57 -9.08
C PRO A 13 35.99 3.09 -10.46
N ASN A 14 35.18 2.28 -11.16
CA ASN A 14 35.45 1.79 -12.51
C ASN A 14 34.94 2.72 -13.64
N GLY A 15 34.53 3.96 -13.31
CA GLY A 15 34.00 4.94 -14.26
C GLY A 15 32.57 4.68 -14.74
N LYS A 16 31.91 3.61 -14.27
CA LYS A 16 30.51 3.33 -14.60
C LYS A 16 29.55 4.08 -13.68
N TYR A 17 28.37 4.41 -14.19
CA TYR A 17 27.31 5.03 -13.40
C TYR A 17 26.37 3.97 -12.83
N ARG A 18 25.97 4.11 -11.58
CA ARG A 18 24.97 3.27 -10.91
C ARG A 18 23.86 4.14 -10.36
N LEU A 19 22.61 3.76 -10.62
CA LEU A 19 21.47 4.34 -9.92
C LEU A 19 21.34 3.69 -8.54
N PRO A 20 21.29 4.46 -7.44
CA PRO A 20 21.05 3.90 -6.12
C PRO A 20 19.67 3.23 -6.06
N PRO A 21 19.52 2.10 -5.33
CA PRO A 21 18.23 1.45 -5.18
C PRO A 21 17.24 2.39 -4.50
N LEU A 22 16.03 2.46 -5.06
CA LEU A 22 14.97 3.30 -4.52
C LEU A 22 14.50 2.73 -3.18
N ILE A 23 14.19 3.59 -2.22
CA ILE A 23 13.71 3.22 -0.87
C ILE A 23 12.47 2.30 -0.91
N PHE A 24 11.68 2.41 -1.98
CA PHE A 24 10.46 1.64 -2.20
C PHE A 24 10.65 0.44 -3.15
N ALA A 25 11.86 0.20 -3.67
CA ALA A 25 12.15 -0.94 -4.52
C ALA A 25 12.61 -2.13 -3.66
N MET A 26 11.93 -3.27 -3.80
CA MET A 26 12.34 -4.51 -3.15
C MET A 26 13.43 -5.24 -3.96
N SER A 27 14.42 -5.79 -3.27
CA SER A 27 15.38 -6.76 -3.81
C SER A 27 14.68 -8.06 -4.23
N LYS A 28 15.42 -8.97 -4.87
CA LYS A 28 14.87 -10.29 -5.23
C LYS A 28 14.50 -11.07 -3.97
N GLU A 29 15.35 -11.04 -2.96
CA GLU A 29 15.21 -11.72 -1.68
C GLU A 29 14.03 -11.14 -0.89
N GLU A 30 13.91 -9.80 -0.84
CA GLU A 30 12.78 -9.13 -0.19
C GLU A 30 11.44 -9.48 -0.86
N LYS A 31 11.41 -9.60 -2.21
CA LYS A 31 10.21 -10.07 -2.92
C LYS A 31 9.85 -11.51 -2.56
N GLU A 32 10.82 -12.41 -2.46
CA GLU A 32 10.55 -13.80 -2.06
C GLU A 32 9.94 -13.85 -0.66
N VAL A 33 10.49 -13.10 0.30
CA VAL A 33 9.92 -13.01 1.66
C VAL A 33 8.51 -12.44 1.62
N PHE A 34 8.25 -11.42 0.81
CA PHE A 34 6.92 -10.82 0.66
C PHE A 34 5.89 -11.83 0.14
N TYR A 35 6.20 -12.55 -0.93
CA TYR A 35 5.29 -13.55 -1.50
C TYR A 35 5.14 -14.77 -0.60
N MET A 36 6.20 -15.19 0.09
CA MET A 36 6.13 -16.26 1.08
C MET A 36 5.21 -15.88 2.24
N ALA A 37 5.33 -14.66 2.76
CA ALA A 37 4.41 -14.14 3.78
C ALA A 37 2.95 -14.19 3.31
N LEU A 38 2.65 -13.74 2.08
CA LEU A 38 1.29 -13.83 1.53
C LEU A 38 0.82 -15.28 1.31
N LYS A 39 1.73 -16.19 1.00
CA LYS A 39 1.41 -17.61 0.77
C LYS A 39 1.10 -18.35 2.06
N ASP A 40 1.79 -18.01 3.14
CA ASP A 40 1.69 -18.69 4.43
C ASP A 40 0.64 -18.07 5.36
N ILE A 41 0.12 -16.88 5.02
CA ILE A 41 -0.98 -16.25 5.75
C ILE A 41 -2.21 -17.17 5.76
N LYS A 42 -2.74 -17.38 6.97
CA LYS A 42 -4.03 -18.00 7.22
C LYS A 42 -4.97 -16.95 7.77
N VAL A 43 -6.16 -16.88 7.19
CA VAL A 43 -7.25 -16.00 7.64
C VAL A 43 -8.40 -16.84 8.17
N PRO A 44 -9.30 -16.28 9.01
CA PRO A 44 -10.52 -16.96 9.42
C PRO A 44 -11.37 -17.40 8.23
N ASP A 45 -12.22 -18.41 8.44
CA ASP A 45 -13.15 -18.85 7.41
C ASP A 45 -14.10 -17.70 7.01
N ALA A 46 -14.49 -17.69 5.73
CA ALA A 46 -15.24 -16.62 5.08
C ALA A 46 -14.61 -15.21 5.10
N TYR A 47 -13.38 -15.03 5.58
CA TYR A 47 -12.73 -13.71 5.61
C TYR A 47 -12.17 -13.27 4.26
N ALA A 48 -11.48 -14.17 3.55
CA ALA A 48 -10.97 -13.95 2.19
C ALA A 48 -10.93 -15.27 1.44
N SER A 49 -10.75 -15.21 0.12
CA SER A 49 -10.44 -16.43 -0.63
C SER A 49 -9.07 -16.99 -0.21
N ASN A 50 -8.75 -18.20 -0.65
CA ASN A 50 -7.45 -18.80 -0.36
C ASN A 50 -6.33 -18.08 -1.13
N ILE A 51 -5.80 -16.99 -0.55
CA ILE A 51 -4.75 -16.13 -1.12
C ILE A 51 -3.50 -16.94 -1.48
N SER A 52 -3.20 -18.02 -0.74
CA SER A 52 -2.06 -18.91 -1.03
C SER A 52 -2.10 -19.47 -2.45
N ARG A 53 -3.30 -19.75 -2.99
CA ARG A 53 -3.49 -20.23 -4.37
C ARG A 53 -3.23 -19.15 -5.42
N CYS A 54 -3.37 -17.88 -5.05
CA CYS A 54 -3.13 -16.73 -5.91
C CYS A 54 -1.63 -16.37 -5.98
N VAL A 55 -0.80 -16.89 -5.08
CA VAL A 55 0.64 -16.57 -5.01
C VAL A 55 1.47 -17.53 -5.85
N ASN A 56 2.20 -17.00 -6.83
CA ASN A 56 3.24 -17.74 -7.55
C ASN A 56 4.63 -17.26 -7.11
N LEU A 57 5.35 -18.14 -6.39
CA LEU A 57 6.71 -17.87 -5.91
C LEU A 57 7.74 -17.85 -7.05
N LYS A 58 7.59 -18.68 -8.08
CA LYS A 58 8.55 -18.72 -9.20
C LYS A 58 8.54 -17.42 -9.98
N ASP A 59 7.34 -16.90 -10.25
CA ASP A 59 7.15 -15.69 -11.03
C ASP A 59 7.22 -14.42 -10.17
N ARG A 60 7.11 -14.56 -8.83
CA ARG A 60 6.95 -13.46 -7.87
C ARG A 60 5.78 -12.56 -8.28
N ARG A 61 4.61 -13.17 -8.44
CA ARG A 61 3.37 -12.50 -8.90
C ARG A 61 2.13 -13.06 -8.19
N LEU A 62 1.11 -12.21 -8.11
CA LEU A 62 -0.24 -12.60 -7.72
C LEU A 62 -1.08 -12.81 -8.98
N TYR A 63 -1.88 -13.87 -8.99
CA TYR A 63 -2.80 -14.22 -10.07
C TYR A 63 -4.21 -14.40 -9.54
N SER A 64 -5.22 -14.12 -10.38
CA SER A 64 -6.62 -14.50 -10.15
C SER A 64 -7.25 -13.99 -8.85
N LEU A 65 -6.80 -12.83 -8.33
CA LEU A 65 -7.45 -12.16 -7.21
C LEU A 65 -8.77 -11.54 -7.67
N LYS A 66 -9.84 -11.74 -6.88
CA LYS A 66 -11.12 -11.04 -7.08
C LYS A 66 -11.06 -9.66 -6.41
N SER A 67 -12.01 -8.78 -6.76
CA SER A 67 -12.12 -7.44 -6.16
C SER A 67 -12.10 -7.47 -4.63
N HIS A 68 -12.89 -8.37 -4.04
CA HIS A 68 -12.90 -8.62 -2.60
C HIS A 68 -11.50 -8.91 -2.03
N ASP A 69 -10.72 -9.78 -2.69
CA ASP A 69 -9.38 -10.14 -2.22
C ASP A 69 -8.40 -8.98 -2.34
N TYR A 70 -8.56 -8.10 -3.34
CA TYR A 70 -7.80 -6.85 -3.41
C TYR A 70 -8.12 -5.91 -2.25
N HIS A 71 -9.38 -5.81 -1.81
CA HIS A 71 -9.75 -5.02 -0.64
C HIS A 71 -9.09 -5.55 0.63
N ILE A 72 -9.17 -6.87 0.86
CA ILE A 72 -8.52 -7.50 2.02
C ILE A 72 -6.99 -7.36 1.97
N LEU A 73 -6.39 -7.51 0.78
CA LEU A 73 -4.97 -7.28 0.59
C LEU A 73 -4.59 -5.84 0.96
N MET A 74 -5.32 -4.85 0.46
CA MET A 74 -5.05 -3.44 0.72
C MET A 74 -5.28 -3.06 2.18
N GLN A 75 -6.30 -3.60 2.85
CA GLN A 75 -6.68 -3.23 4.20
C GLN A 75 -5.83 -3.92 5.28
N ASP A 76 -5.45 -5.18 5.09
CA ASP A 76 -4.85 -5.99 6.17
C ASP A 76 -3.56 -6.72 5.76
N LEU A 77 -3.55 -7.40 4.61
CA LEU A 77 -2.46 -8.34 4.33
C LEU A 77 -1.20 -7.64 3.80
N LEU A 78 -1.36 -6.56 3.04
CA LEU A 78 -0.25 -5.81 2.47
C LEU A 78 0.64 -5.18 3.56
N PRO A 79 0.11 -4.45 4.57
CA PRO A 79 0.91 -3.98 5.70
C PRO A 79 1.69 -5.07 6.42
N LEU A 80 1.06 -6.24 6.61
CA LEU A 80 1.66 -7.36 7.31
C LEU A 80 2.84 -7.94 6.51
N ALA A 81 2.63 -8.21 5.22
CA ALA A 81 3.64 -8.77 4.34
C ALA A 81 4.82 -7.82 4.10
N LEU A 82 4.58 -6.50 4.07
CA LEU A 82 5.64 -5.49 3.89
C LEU A 82 6.49 -5.25 5.14
N ARG A 83 6.02 -5.65 6.33
CA ARG A 83 6.69 -5.35 7.61
C ARG A 83 8.10 -5.93 7.71
N SER A 84 8.36 -7.07 7.08
CA SER A 84 9.66 -7.75 7.06
C SER A 84 10.47 -7.49 5.79
N CYS A 85 9.91 -6.82 4.79
CA CYS A 85 10.47 -6.75 3.43
C CYS A 85 10.85 -5.35 2.97
N MET A 86 10.47 -4.30 3.71
CA MET A 86 10.70 -2.91 3.31
C MET A 86 11.19 -2.04 4.46
N SER A 87 11.73 -0.87 4.13
CA SER A 87 12.13 0.13 5.12
C SER A 87 10.92 0.60 5.96
N LYS A 88 11.17 0.86 7.25
CA LYS A 88 10.14 1.34 8.20
C LYS A 88 9.34 2.54 7.67
N LYS A 89 10.01 3.43 6.93
CA LYS A 89 9.39 4.63 6.34
C LYS A 89 8.33 4.28 5.30
N VAL A 90 8.60 3.32 4.42
CA VAL A 90 7.63 2.87 3.41
C VAL A 90 6.51 2.10 4.07
N THR A 91 6.85 1.14 4.93
CA THR A 91 5.86 0.32 5.64
C THR A 91 4.89 1.17 6.44
N TYR A 92 5.37 2.21 7.13
CA TYR A 92 4.50 3.14 7.87
C TYR A 92 3.50 3.86 6.96
N CYS A 93 3.94 4.34 5.78
CA CYS A 93 3.04 5.01 4.85
C CYS A 93 1.98 4.06 4.29
N ILE A 94 2.34 2.79 4.03
CA ILE A 94 1.37 1.78 3.58
C ILE A 94 0.41 1.40 4.72
N ILE A 95 0.89 1.25 5.96
CA ILE A 95 0.04 1.01 7.15
C ILE A 95 -1.00 2.13 7.30
N GLU A 96 -0.59 3.39 7.21
CA GLU A 96 -1.54 4.51 7.34
C GLU A 96 -2.58 4.51 6.22
N LEU A 97 -2.17 4.25 4.98
CA LEU A 97 -3.11 4.11 3.86
C LEU A 97 -4.10 2.95 4.11
N SER A 98 -3.62 1.79 4.55
CA SER A 98 -4.46 0.63 4.88
C SER A 98 -5.44 0.93 6.01
N ASN A 99 -5.01 1.64 7.05
CA ASN A 99 -5.88 2.07 8.15
C ASN A 99 -6.99 3.01 7.68
N ILE A 100 -6.69 3.95 6.78
CA ILE A 100 -7.68 4.83 6.16
C ILE A 100 -8.70 4.00 5.38
N MET A 101 -8.21 3.11 4.50
CA MET A 101 -9.08 2.25 3.67
C MET A 101 -9.96 1.33 4.53
N LYS A 102 -9.45 0.85 5.66
CA LYS A 102 -10.20 0.02 6.60
C LYS A 102 -11.28 0.82 7.33
N ALA A 103 -10.99 2.06 7.72
CA ALA A 103 -11.97 2.93 8.38
C ALA A 103 -13.14 3.32 7.44
N ILE A 104 -12.84 3.70 6.19
CA ILE A 104 -13.88 4.11 5.23
C ILE A 104 -14.73 2.91 4.72
N CYS A 105 -14.15 1.71 4.72
CA CYS A 105 -14.85 0.47 4.40
C CYS A 105 -15.35 -0.24 5.67
N GLY A 106 -15.58 0.47 6.78
CA GLY A 106 -16.15 -0.10 7.99
C GLY A 106 -17.67 -0.33 7.85
N LYS A 107 -18.18 -1.47 8.36
CA LYS A 107 -19.63 -1.76 8.39
C LYS A 107 -20.40 -0.76 9.26
N VAL A 108 -19.78 -0.34 10.35
CA VAL A 108 -20.29 0.68 11.27
C VAL A 108 -19.38 1.89 11.14
N LEU A 109 -19.98 3.05 10.88
CA LEU A 109 -19.25 4.29 10.68
C LEU A 109 -19.46 5.21 11.87
N ASN A 110 -18.37 5.79 12.37
CA ASN A 110 -18.39 6.88 13.33
C ASN A 110 -17.99 8.16 12.60
N VAL A 111 -18.89 9.16 12.56
CA VAL A 111 -18.66 10.43 11.85
C VAL A 111 -17.47 11.18 12.43
N GLU A 112 -17.33 11.25 13.76
CA GLU A 112 -16.21 11.92 14.42
C GLU A 112 -14.86 11.26 14.11
N GLU A 113 -14.85 9.94 13.91
CA GLU A 113 -13.66 9.22 13.48
C GLU A 113 -13.35 9.51 12.00
N LEU A 114 -14.36 9.50 11.13
CA LEU A 114 -14.21 9.78 9.70
C LEU A 114 -13.71 11.21 9.44
N GLU A 115 -14.11 12.18 10.24
CA GLU A 115 -13.56 13.54 10.18
C GLU A 115 -12.06 13.56 10.46
N LYS A 116 -11.58 12.77 11.44
CA LYS A 116 -10.13 12.62 11.69
C LYS A 116 -9.44 11.86 10.57
N VAL A 117 -10.12 10.89 9.94
CA VAL A 117 -9.59 10.14 8.79
C VAL A 117 -9.37 11.06 7.58
N GLN A 118 -10.20 12.09 7.39
CA GLN A 118 -10.01 13.11 6.35
C GLN A 118 -8.65 13.80 6.47
N ASP A 119 -8.28 14.27 7.66
CA ASP A 119 -6.99 14.92 7.91
C ASP A 119 -5.82 13.92 7.75
N ARG A 120 -6.01 12.70 8.24
CA ARG A 120 -5.01 11.62 8.09
C ARG A 120 -4.80 11.26 6.62
N ALA A 121 -5.83 11.27 5.78
CA ALA A 121 -5.71 10.99 4.35
C ALA A 121 -4.83 12.03 3.64
N ALA A 122 -5.01 13.31 3.95
CA ALA A 122 -4.15 14.37 3.43
C ALA A 122 -2.68 14.18 3.84
N LEU A 123 -2.44 13.86 5.12
CA LEU A 123 -1.09 13.59 5.64
C LEU A 123 -0.47 12.33 5.04
N ALA A 124 -1.27 11.27 4.85
CA ALA A 124 -0.82 10.02 4.25
C ALA A 124 -0.39 10.22 2.79
N LEU A 125 -1.21 10.91 1.98
CA LEU A 125 -0.85 11.24 0.59
C LEU A 125 0.42 12.09 0.53
N ARG A 126 0.53 13.14 1.36
CA ARG A 126 1.75 13.95 1.45
C ARG A 126 2.99 13.10 1.79
N ASN A 127 2.85 12.12 2.67
CA ASN A 127 3.97 11.26 3.05
C ASN A 127 4.32 10.25 1.95
N LEU A 128 3.33 9.73 1.24
CA LEU A 128 3.53 8.90 0.05
C LEU A 128 4.25 9.71 -1.04
N GLU A 129 3.85 10.97 -1.28
CA GLU A 129 4.46 11.85 -2.28
C GLU A 129 5.95 12.06 -2.05
N LYS A 130 6.39 12.11 -0.77
CA LYS A 130 7.82 12.21 -0.42
C LYS A 130 8.62 10.95 -0.75
N ILE A 131 7.96 9.81 -0.96
CA ILE A 131 8.59 8.50 -1.16
C ILE A 131 8.51 8.09 -2.63
N PHE A 132 7.29 8.06 -3.17
CA PHE A 132 7.01 7.57 -4.52
C PHE A 132 7.24 8.66 -5.58
N PRO A 133 7.47 8.27 -6.85
CA PRO A 133 7.64 9.22 -7.94
C PRO A 133 6.30 9.90 -8.29
N PRO A 134 6.31 11.11 -8.87
CA PRO A 134 5.10 11.80 -9.31
C PRO A 134 4.21 10.96 -10.25
N SER A 135 4.80 10.07 -11.05
CA SER A 135 4.07 9.16 -11.95
C SER A 135 3.16 8.16 -11.24
N PHE A 136 3.40 7.88 -9.95
CA PHE A 136 2.51 7.05 -9.13
C PHE A 136 1.20 7.78 -8.81
N PHE A 137 1.25 9.10 -8.67
CA PHE A 137 0.13 9.93 -8.22
C PHE A 137 -0.77 10.32 -9.39
N THR A 138 -1.48 9.32 -9.92
CA THR A 138 -2.58 9.53 -10.86
C THR A 138 -3.77 10.20 -10.16
N ILE A 139 -4.78 10.62 -10.93
CA ILE A 139 -6.03 11.18 -10.39
C ILE A 139 -6.64 10.20 -9.35
N MET A 140 -6.64 8.90 -9.63
CA MET A 140 -7.20 7.87 -8.74
C MET A 140 -6.56 7.84 -7.36
N VAL A 141 -5.23 8.05 -7.28
CA VAL A 141 -4.52 8.06 -5.99
C VAL A 141 -4.86 9.31 -5.19
N HIS A 142 -5.00 10.47 -5.85
CA HIS A 142 -5.38 11.71 -5.18
C HIS A 142 -6.81 11.67 -4.64
N LEU A 143 -7.73 10.96 -5.30
CA LEU A 143 -9.11 10.85 -4.84
C LEU A 143 -9.25 10.22 -3.45
N VAL A 144 -8.23 9.50 -2.96
CA VAL A 144 -8.21 8.95 -1.60
C VAL A 144 -8.47 10.02 -0.53
N ILE A 145 -8.06 11.27 -0.77
CA ILE A 145 -8.33 12.38 0.15
C ILE A 145 -9.82 12.70 0.28
N HIS A 146 -10.64 12.41 -0.72
CA HIS A 146 -12.07 12.76 -0.73
C HIS A 146 -12.95 11.63 -0.18
N LEU A 147 -12.45 10.40 -0.16
CA LEU A 147 -13.22 9.22 0.26
C LEU A 147 -13.83 9.35 1.66
N PRO A 148 -13.16 9.87 2.69
CA PRO A 148 -13.76 9.98 4.02
C PRO A 148 -15.00 10.90 3.99
N ARG A 149 -14.90 12.05 3.32
CA ARG A 149 -16.02 12.97 3.13
C ARG A 149 -17.16 12.34 2.33
N GLU A 150 -16.84 11.62 1.26
CA GLU A 150 -17.86 10.91 0.48
C GLU A 150 -18.60 9.88 1.34
N VAL A 151 -17.87 9.14 2.19
CA VAL A 151 -18.45 8.16 3.12
C VAL A 151 -19.35 8.79 4.17
N ILE A 152 -18.98 9.95 4.71
CA ILE A 152 -19.85 10.72 5.63
C ILE A 152 -21.18 11.09 4.96
N ILE A 153 -21.15 11.52 3.70
CA ILE A 153 -22.35 12.00 3.01
C ILE A 153 -23.26 10.85 2.55
N GLY A 154 -22.68 9.83 1.91
CA GLY A 154 -23.47 8.75 1.30
C GLY A 154 -23.55 7.46 2.12
N GLY A 155 -23.06 7.44 3.35
CA GLY A 155 -23.06 6.27 4.22
C GLY A 155 -22.09 5.15 3.80
N PRO A 156 -22.18 3.95 4.42
CA PRO A 156 -21.24 2.86 4.20
C PRO A 156 -21.26 2.34 2.76
N VAL A 157 -20.07 2.00 2.24
CA VAL A 157 -19.87 1.57 0.85
C VAL A 157 -20.75 0.38 0.45
N PHE A 158 -21.04 -0.53 1.37
CA PHE A 158 -21.84 -1.74 1.10
C PHE A 158 -23.33 -1.48 0.84
N TYR A 159 -23.83 -0.29 1.18
CA TYR A 159 -25.22 0.10 0.97
C TYR A 159 -25.42 0.99 -0.26
N ARG A 160 -24.36 1.18 -1.05
CA ARG A 160 -24.37 1.91 -2.33
C ARG A 160 -24.25 0.93 -3.49
#